data_AF-A0AAP3BFR1-F1
#
_entry.id   AF-A0AAP3BFR1-F1
#
_cell.length_a   1.000
_cell.length_b   1.000
_cell.length_c   1.000
_cell.angle_alpha   90.00
_cell.angle_beta   90.00
_cell.angle_gamma   90.00
#
_symmetry.space_group_name_H-M   'P 1'
#
loop_
_entity.id
_entity.type
_entity.pdbx_description
1 polymer ?
#
loop_
_entity_poly.entity_id
_entity_poly.type
_entity_poly.pdbx_seq_one_letter_code
_entity_poly.pdbx_strand_id
1 'polypeptide(L)'
;MSKVDILNWLYAVNRIIPFDTEQQLKSSVVVYIGYLEEYFGNSKRQIIMNNKLDKLIVEQLKLDNKSTSEKLQVIEDELENVQKLCERLEFLQVQYQEKYDEENFKEWYNKCVGIIDDKLILTCQSSTEFGFDFDYRKSKFRCEVSVDGGGYYWGIKCLSQRICKNVQGKLKDIVLNSKYGFHNNEENAPEWVVSDYASESDIVERFVTLTSIIIQQPEVILCQ
;
A
#
# COMPACT_ATOMS: atom_id res chain seq x y z
N MET A 1 -19.26 -24.63 -34.43
CA MET A 1 -20.27 -23.59 -34.13
C MET A 1 -19.54 -22.38 -33.58
N SER A 2 -19.64 -21.25 -34.26
CA SER A 2 -19.10 -19.98 -33.77
C SER A 2 -19.95 -19.44 -32.61
N LYS A 3 -19.40 -18.49 -31.82
CA LYS A 3 -20.12 -17.83 -30.71
C LYS A 3 -21.45 -17.20 -31.16
N VAL A 4 -21.48 -16.70 -32.41
CA VAL A 4 -22.65 -16.09 -33.05
C VAL A 4 -23.72 -17.14 -33.41
N ASP A 5 -23.31 -18.35 -33.79
CA ASP A 5 -24.22 -19.44 -34.15
C ASP A 5 -25.04 -19.92 -32.93
N ILE A 6 -24.42 -19.95 -31.74
CA ILE A 6 -25.07 -20.41 -30.50
C ILE A 6 -26.14 -19.40 -30.04
N LEU A 7 -25.83 -18.09 -30.07
CA LEU A 7 -26.81 -17.05 -29.72
C LEU A 7 -27.97 -17.02 -30.73
N ASN A 8 -27.68 -17.09 -32.03
CA ASN A 8 -28.72 -17.13 -33.06
C ASN A 8 -29.65 -18.34 -32.92
N TRP A 9 -29.08 -19.50 -32.60
CA TRP A 9 -29.85 -20.70 -32.31
C TRP A 9 -30.74 -20.52 -31.08
N LEU A 10 -30.22 -19.97 -29.98
CA LEU A 10 -31.01 -19.74 -28.76
C LEU A 10 -32.13 -18.71 -28.96
N TYR A 11 -31.93 -17.64 -29.73
CA TYR A 11 -33.02 -16.72 -30.07
C TYR A 11 -34.11 -17.40 -30.91
N ALA A 12 -33.72 -18.26 -31.85
CA ALA A 12 -34.68 -19.02 -32.66
C ALA A 12 -35.50 -19.98 -31.79
N VAL A 13 -34.84 -20.71 -30.89
CA VAL A 13 -35.49 -21.60 -29.91
C VAL A 13 -36.46 -20.81 -29.01
N ASN A 14 -36.04 -19.67 -28.47
CA ASN A 14 -36.87 -18.82 -27.60
C ASN A 14 -38.15 -18.30 -28.29
N ARG A 15 -38.11 -18.10 -29.62
CA ARG A 15 -39.28 -17.68 -30.41
C ARG A 15 -40.30 -18.80 -30.59
N ILE A 16 -39.85 -20.06 -30.62
CA ILE A 16 -40.68 -21.23 -30.90
C ILE A 16 -41.33 -21.78 -29.63
N ILE A 17 -40.71 -21.59 -28.46
CA ILE A 17 -41.26 -22.03 -27.17
C ILE A 17 -42.58 -21.28 -26.88
N PRO A 18 -43.72 -21.96 -26.71
CA PRO A 18 -44.99 -21.33 -26.36
C PRO A 18 -44.95 -20.79 -24.93
N PHE A 19 -45.33 -19.52 -24.74
CA PHE A 19 -45.27 -18.87 -23.43
C PHE A 19 -46.28 -19.47 -22.44
N ASP A 20 -47.47 -19.84 -22.93
CA ASP A 20 -48.60 -20.22 -22.10
C ASP A 20 -48.46 -21.61 -21.46
N THR A 21 -47.64 -22.48 -22.05
CA THR A 21 -47.42 -23.86 -21.57
C THR A 21 -46.03 -24.09 -20.98
N GLU A 22 -45.02 -23.30 -21.38
CA GLU A 22 -43.62 -23.51 -21.00
C GLU A 22 -42.95 -22.23 -20.49
N GLN A 23 -43.68 -21.44 -19.70
CA GLN A 23 -43.23 -20.15 -19.18
C GLN A 23 -41.88 -20.22 -18.47
N GLN A 24 -41.65 -21.23 -17.62
CA GLN A 24 -40.39 -21.38 -16.87
C GLN A 24 -39.19 -21.68 -17.78
N LEU A 25 -39.39 -22.50 -18.82
CA LEU A 25 -38.33 -22.80 -19.79
C LEU A 25 -38.01 -21.56 -20.63
N LYS A 26 -39.05 -20.84 -21.08
CA LYS A 26 -38.90 -19.60 -21.84
C LYS A 26 -38.16 -18.53 -21.04
N SER A 27 -38.52 -18.33 -19.77
CA SER A 27 -37.81 -17.42 -18.87
C SER A 27 -36.35 -17.85 -18.65
N SER A 28 -36.10 -19.15 -18.46
CA SER A 28 -34.74 -19.68 -18.28
C SER A 28 -33.86 -19.48 -19.52
N VAL A 29 -34.41 -19.67 -20.72
CA VAL A 29 -33.71 -19.41 -21.98
C VAL A 29 -33.37 -17.94 -22.15
N VAL A 30 -34.29 -17.02 -21.80
CA VAL A 30 -34.03 -15.57 -21.83
C VAL A 30 -32.91 -15.17 -20.87
N VAL A 31 -32.92 -15.70 -19.64
CA VAL A 31 -31.86 -15.45 -18.65
C VAL A 31 -30.53 -15.98 -19.15
N TYR A 32 -30.51 -17.18 -19.74
CA TYR A 32 -29.31 -17.79 -20.26
C TYR A 32 -28.76 -17.05 -21.49
N ILE A 33 -29.62 -16.55 -22.38
CA ILE A 33 -29.22 -15.66 -23.47
C ILE A 33 -28.56 -14.40 -22.90
N GLY A 34 -29.15 -13.77 -21.87
CA GLY A 34 -28.57 -12.60 -21.22
C GLY A 34 -27.20 -12.88 -20.60
N TYR A 35 -27.05 -14.01 -19.91
CA TYR A 35 -25.76 -14.46 -19.38
C TYR A 35 -24.71 -14.64 -20.49
N LEU A 36 -25.08 -15.29 -21.61
CA LEU A 36 -24.16 -15.48 -22.73
C LEU A 36 -23.84 -14.17 -23.47
N GLU A 37 -24.80 -13.26 -23.61
CA GLU A 37 -24.55 -11.91 -24.15
C GLU A 37 -23.54 -11.14 -23.28
N GLU A 38 -23.67 -11.21 -21.96
CA GLU A 38 -22.73 -10.60 -21.02
C GLU A 38 -21.36 -11.28 -21.05
N TYR A 39 -21.33 -12.60 -20.99
CA TYR A 39 -20.12 -13.42 -21.04
C TYR A 39 -19.32 -13.25 -22.35
N PHE A 40 -20.01 -13.05 -23.48
CA PHE A 40 -19.38 -12.82 -24.77
C PHE A 40 -19.10 -11.35 -25.10
N GLY A 41 -19.42 -10.40 -24.21
CA GLY A 41 -19.24 -8.96 -24.47
C GLY A 41 -20.25 -8.36 -25.47
N ASN A 42 -21.31 -9.11 -25.80
CA ASN A 42 -22.34 -8.78 -26.80
C ASN A 42 -23.57 -8.10 -26.19
N SER A 43 -23.55 -7.76 -24.90
CA SER A 43 -24.64 -7.00 -24.31
C SER A 43 -24.82 -5.69 -25.07
N LYS A 44 -26.07 -5.31 -25.37
CA LYS A 44 -26.36 -4.04 -26.08
C LYS A 44 -25.69 -2.83 -25.41
N ARG A 45 -25.52 -2.86 -24.08
CA ARG A 45 -24.84 -1.82 -23.32
C ARG A 45 -23.34 -1.73 -23.63
N GLN A 46 -22.63 -2.85 -23.66
CA GLN A 46 -21.20 -2.88 -24.00
C GLN A 46 -20.96 -2.45 -25.44
N ILE A 47 -21.78 -2.90 -26.41
CA ILE A 47 -21.67 -2.47 -27.81
C ILE A 47 -21.87 -0.95 -27.95
N ILE A 48 -22.89 -0.39 -27.28
CA ILE A 48 -23.13 1.06 -27.29
C ILE A 48 -21.95 1.81 -26.66
N MET A 49 -21.38 1.30 -25.58
CA MET A 49 -20.26 1.93 -24.90
C MET A 49 -18.98 1.89 -25.74
N ASN A 50 -18.65 0.75 -26.35
CA ASN A 50 -17.50 0.60 -27.23
C ASN A 50 -17.61 1.53 -28.44
N ASN A 51 -18.79 1.58 -29.09
CA ASN A 51 -19.02 2.51 -30.21
C ASN A 51 -18.87 3.99 -29.80
N LYS A 52 -19.23 4.35 -28.56
CA LYS A 52 -19.01 5.72 -28.05
C LYS A 52 -17.53 5.97 -27.81
N LEU A 53 -16.80 5.01 -27.24
CA LEU A 53 -15.36 5.10 -27.02
C LEU A 53 -14.61 5.24 -28.34
N ASP A 54 -14.94 4.41 -29.33
CA ASP A 54 -14.32 4.47 -30.66
C ASP A 54 -14.54 5.82 -31.34
N LYS A 55 -15.75 6.38 -31.26
CA LYS A 55 -16.03 7.73 -31.76
C LYS A 55 -15.20 8.79 -31.06
N LEU A 56 -15.13 8.73 -29.72
CA LEU A 56 -14.34 9.68 -28.95
C LEU A 56 -12.84 9.58 -29.28
N ILE A 57 -12.29 8.38 -29.46
CA ILE A 57 -10.90 8.17 -29.84
C ILE A 57 -10.64 8.77 -31.23
N VAL A 58 -11.52 8.48 -32.19
CA VAL A 58 -11.40 9.00 -33.56
C VAL A 58 -11.48 10.53 -33.59
N GLU A 59 -12.39 11.13 -32.82
CA GLU A 59 -12.55 12.59 -32.74
C GLU A 59 -11.36 13.27 -32.04
N GLN A 60 -10.96 12.78 -30.87
CA GLN A 60 -9.89 13.37 -30.06
C GLN A 60 -8.53 13.27 -30.75
N LEU A 61 -8.23 12.10 -31.33
CA LEU A 61 -6.97 11.84 -32.04
C LEU A 61 -7.02 12.27 -33.52
N LYS A 62 -8.14 12.85 -33.96
CA LYS A 62 -8.36 13.36 -35.34
C LYS A 62 -8.01 12.31 -36.40
N LEU A 63 -8.58 11.12 -36.27
CA LEU A 63 -8.24 9.95 -37.09
C LEU A 63 -9.01 9.87 -38.41
N ASP A 64 -10.15 10.55 -38.56
CA ASP A 64 -11.13 10.33 -39.65
C ASP A 64 -10.55 10.32 -41.07
N ASN A 65 -9.55 11.15 -41.35
CA ASN A 65 -8.97 11.33 -42.69
C ASN A 65 -7.55 10.75 -42.83
N LYS A 66 -7.08 9.96 -41.86
CA LYS A 66 -5.75 9.35 -41.86
C LYS A 66 -5.78 7.94 -42.49
N SER A 67 -4.72 7.58 -43.19
CA SER A 67 -4.48 6.20 -43.61
C SER A 67 -4.33 5.27 -42.39
N THR A 68 -4.52 3.96 -42.57
CA THR A 68 -4.36 2.99 -41.47
C THR A 68 -2.99 3.06 -40.81
N SER A 69 -1.93 3.27 -41.61
CA SER A 69 -0.57 3.42 -41.08
C SER A 69 -0.42 4.67 -40.22
N GLU A 70 -0.97 5.80 -40.66
CA GLU A 70 -0.94 7.06 -39.91
C GLU A 70 -1.81 7.00 -38.65
N LYS A 71 -2.95 6.29 -38.69
CA LYS A 71 -3.79 6.06 -37.51
C LYS A 71 -3.05 5.25 -36.46
N LEU A 72 -2.38 4.19 -36.88
CA LEU A 72 -1.60 3.32 -35.99
C LEU A 72 -0.46 4.10 -35.32
N GLN A 73 0.31 4.86 -36.10
CA GLN A 73 1.38 5.70 -35.57
C GLN A 73 0.87 6.73 -34.55
N VAL A 74 -0.23 7.44 -34.85
CA VAL A 74 -0.81 8.41 -33.90
C VAL A 74 -1.25 7.73 -32.59
N ILE A 75 -1.83 6.53 -32.66
CA ILE A 75 -2.24 5.80 -31.45
C ILE A 75 -1.01 5.33 -30.65
N GLU A 76 0.04 4.85 -31.32
CA GLU A 76 1.30 4.46 -30.66
C GLU A 76 1.99 5.64 -29.98
N ASP A 77 2.09 6.78 -30.65
CA ASP A 77 2.67 8.02 -30.10
C ASP A 77 1.90 8.49 -28.86
N GLU A 78 0.57 8.46 -28.90
CA GLU A 78 -0.27 8.83 -27.76
C GLU A 78 -0.17 7.83 -26.60
N LEU A 79 -0.01 6.55 -26.90
CA LEU A 79 0.22 5.52 -25.88
C LEU A 79 1.58 5.75 -25.18
N GLU A 80 2.62 6.08 -25.93
CA GLU A 80 3.93 6.46 -25.37
C GLU A 80 3.82 7.72 -24.49
N ASN A 81 3.05 8.73 -24.93
CA ASN A 81 2.80 9.94 -24.13
C ASN A 81 2.07 9.62 -22.83
N VAL A 82 1.06 8.74 -22.87
CA VAL A 82 0.35 8.28 -21.67
C VAL A 82 1.29 7.54 -20.73
N GLN A 83 2.17 6.68 -21.23
CA GLN A 83 3.17 5.99 -20.41
C GLN A 83 4.10 6.98 -19.70
N LYS A 84 4.63 7.99 -20.42
CA LYS A 84 5.45 9.05 -19.81
C LYS A 84 4.70 9.85 -18.75
N LEU A 85 3.41 10.11 -18.95
CA LEU A 85 2.57 10.77 -17.95
C LEU A 85 2.37 9.89 -16.71
N CYS A 86 2.19 8.58 -16.87
CA CYS A 86 2.12 7.64 -15.75
C CYS A 86 3.43 7.62 -14.95
N GLU A 87 4.58 7.49 -15.62
CA GLU A 87 5.90 7.56 -14.96
C GLU A 87 6.09 8.88 -14.21
N ARG A 88 5.66 10.00 -14.82
CA ARG A 88 5.73 11.31 -14.17
C ARG A 88 4.81 11.41 -12.96
N LEU A 89 3.62 10.81 -13.02
CA LEU A 89 2.68 10.76 -11.91
C LEU A 89 3.25 9.95 -10.75
N GLU A 90 3.80 8.77 -11.02
CA GLU A 90 4.46 7.92 -10.02
C GLU A 90 5.61 8.69 -9.34
N PHE A 91 6.45 9.36 -10.12
CA PHE A 91 7.52 10.21 -9.57
C PHE A 91 6.99 11.31 -8.66
N LEU A 92 5.93 12.02 -9.07
CA LEU A 92 5.33 13.09 -8.25
C LEU A 92 4.69 12.55 -6.97
N GLN A 93 4.11 11.34 -7.01
CA GLN A 93 3.55 10.67 -5.83
C GLN A 93 4.65 10.33 -4.81
N VAL A 94 5.79 9.81 -5.27
CA VAL A 94 6.97 9.55 -4.41
C VAL A 94 7.45 10.84 -3.76
N GLN A 95 7.65 11.91 -4.55
CA GLN A 95 8.09 13.20 -4.01
C GLN A 95 7.11 13.80 -2.99
N TYR A 96 5.81 13.64 -3.24
CA TYR A 96 4.78 14.09 -2.32
C TYR A 96 4.86 13.31 -1.00
N GLN A 97 4.99 11.99 -1.06
CA GLN A 97 5.07 11.12 0.12
C GLN A 97 6.33 11.41 0.93
N GLU A 98 7.50 11.52 0.29
CA GLU A 98 8.76 11.87 0.95
C GLU A 98 8.60 13.18 1.74
N LYS A 99 8.08 14.23 1.09
CA LYS A 99 7.88 15.52 1.75
C LYS A 99 6.88 15.45 2.90
N TYR A 100 5.80 14.71 2.73
CA TYR A 100 4.79 14.50 3.77
C TYR A 100 5.41 13.82 5.01
N ASP A 101 6.21 12.78 4.79
CA ASP A 101 6.92 12.08 5.86
C ASP A 101 7.92 12.99 6.56
N GLU A 102 8.73 13.77 5.83
CA GLU A 102 9.67 14.73 6.44
C GLU A 102 8.96 15.75 7.34
N GLU A 103 7.80 16.27 6.91
CA GLU A 103 7.00 17.20 7.70
C GLU A 103 6.45 16.54 8.98
N ASN A 104 5.94 15.31 8.86
CA ASN A 104 5.46 14.51 9.99
C ASN A 104 6.57 14.20 11.00
N PHE A 105 7.72 13.72 10.54
CA PHE A 105 8.86 13.40 11.42
C PHE A 105 9.37 14.62 12.16
N LYS A 106 9.41 15.78 11.50
CA LYS A 106 9.75 17.05 12.15
C LYS A 106 8.74 17.42 13.24
N GLU A 107 7.45 17.25 12.98
CA GLU A 107 6.41 17.49 13.98
C GLU A 107 6.52 16.53 15.17
N TRP A 108 6.67 15.23 14.91
CA TRP A 108 6.79 14.19 15.93
C TRP A 108 8.04 14.36 16.78
N TYR A 109 9.18 14.68 16.16
CA TYR A 109 10.40 15.01 16.88
C TYR A 109 10.15 16.14 17.88
N ASN A 110 9.55 17.25 17.44
CA ASN A 110 9.25 18.39 18.32
C ASN A 110 8.29 18.03 19.46
N LYS A 111 7.27 17.21 19.17
CA LYS A 111 6.36 16.66 20.19
C LYS A 111 7.12 15.82 21.22
N CYS A 112 8.00 14.92 20.77
CA CYS A 112 8.78 14.05 21.64
C CYS A 112 9.75 14.84 22.53
N VAL A 113 10.46 15.83 21.97
CA VAL A 113 11.34 16.73 22.73
C VAL A 113 10.56 17.48 23.83
N GLY A 114 9.31 17.87 23.58
CA GLY A 114 8.49 18.54 24.59
C GLY A 114 7.98 17.64 25.71
N ILE A 115 8.06 16.32 25.57
CA ILE A 115 7.52 15.33 26.52
C ILE A 115 8.62 14.58 27.27
N ILE A 116 9.72 14.26 26.59
CA ILE A 116 10.79 13.41 27.11
C ILE A 116 11.77 14.23 27.97
N ASP A 117 12.29 13.62 29.05
CA ASP A 117 13.21 14.24 30.02
C ASP A 117 14.43 14.89 29.34
N ASP A 118 14.78 16.11 29.78
CA ASP A 118 15.92 16.91 29.29
C ASP A 118 17.27 16.17 29.31
N LYS A 119 17.41 15.08 30.08
CA LYS A 119 18.61 14.25 30.13
C LYS A 119 18.78 13.33 28.92
N LEU A 120 17.75 13.13 28.11
CA LEU A 120 17.78 12.28 26.92
C LEU A 120 17.88 13.15 25.67
N ILE A 121 18.94 12.91 24.88
CA ILE A 121 19.18 13.65 23.64
C ILE A 121 18.67 12.83 22.47
N LEU A 122 17.61 13.34 21.82
CA LEU A 122 17.15 12.79 20.55
C LEU A 122 18.07 13.22 19.41
N THR A 123 18.30 12.30 18.48
CA THR A 123 19.18 12.45 17.32
C THR A 123 18.45 12.00 16.07
N CYS A 124 18.58 12.77 14.99
CA CYS A 124 18.08 12.41 13.67
C CYS A 124 19.20 11.77 12.85
N GLN A 125 18.97 10.58 12.29
CA GLN A 125 19.89 9.96 11.33
C GLN A 125 19.54 10.31 9.88
N SER A 126 18.28 10.65 9.63
CA SER A 126 17.77 11.13 8.34
C SER A 126 16.62 12.12 8.58
N SER A 127 16.01 12.62 7.50
CA SER A 127 14.80 13.44 7.60
C SER A 127 13.55 12.64 8.01
N THR A 128 13.62 11.31 7.96
CA THR A 128 12.53 10.38 8.27
C THR A 128 12.93 9.33 9.33
N GLU A 129 13.92 9.65 10.17
CA GLU A 129 14.30 8.83 11.32
C GLU A 129 14.78 9.72 12.47
N PHE A 130 14.24 9.49 13.67
CA PHE A 130 14.80 10.02 14.90
C PHE A 130 14.77 8.98 16.02
N GLY A 131 15.65 9.18 17.00
CA GLY A 131 15.77 8.26 18.13
C GLY A 131 16.90 8.64 19.07
N PHE A 132 17.25 7.75 19.98
CA PHE A 132 18.39 7.93 20.87
C PHE A 132 19.15 6.63 21.06
N ASP A 133 20.43 6.75 21.34
CA ASP A 133 21.31 5.63 21.63
C ASP A 133 21.40 5.42 23.15
N PHE A 134 21.50 4.17 23.57
CA PHE A 134 21.71 3.82 24.96
C PHE A 134 22.52 2.53 25.09
N ASP A 135 23.23 2.40 26.20
CA ASP A 135 23.88 1.16 26.59
C ASP A 135 22.99 0.38 27.56
N TYR A 136 22.85 -0.92 27.32
CA TYR A 136 22.22 -1.86 28.24
C TYR A 136 23.12 -3.08 28.39
N ARG A 137 23.55 -3.34 29.63
CA ARG A 137 24.44 -4.48 29.97
C ARG A 137 25.70 -4.57 29.08
N LYS A 138 26.36 -3.43 28.83
CA LYS A 138 27.57 -3.29 27.99
C LYS A 138 27.36 -3.57 26.49
N SER A 139 26.12 -3.53 26.01
CA SER A 139 25.80 -3.55 24.59
C SER A 139 25.08 -2.27 24.21
N LYS A 140 25.44 -1.72 23.04
CA LYS A 140 24.88 -0.47 22.54
C LYS A 140 23.64 -0.74 21.70
N PHE A 141 22.58 0.02 21.95
CA PHE A 141 21.28 -0.06 21.27
C PHE A 141 20.83 1.33 20.83
N ARG A 142 19.86 1.34 19.92
CA ARG A 142 19.14 2.53 19.50
C ARG A 142 17.65 2.29 19.60
N CYS A 143 16.93 3.21 20.24
CA CYS A 143 15.48 3.27 20.24
C CYS A 143 15.07 4.36 19.23
N GLU A 144 14.26 4.00 18.24
CA GLU A 144 13.96 4.91 17.12
C GLU A 144 12.53 4.79 16.61
N VAL A 145 12.15 5.84 15.87
CA VAL A 145 11.00 5.90 14.96
C VAL A 145 11.56 6.10 13.55
N SER A 146 11.00 5.38 12.58
CA SER A 146 11.39 5.48 11.17
C SER A 146 10.23 5.05 10.25
N VAL A 147 10.45 5.13 8.94
CA VAL A 147 9.46 4.77 7.91
C VAL A 147 10.12 3.92 6.82
N ASP A 148 9.39 2.93 6.33
CA ASP A 148 9.75 2.16 5.14
C ASP A 148 8.52 1.82 4.29
N GLY A 149 8.66 0.89 3.33
CA GLY A 149 7.56 0.47 2.45
C GLY A 149 6.36 -0.17 3.16
N GLY A 150 6.51 -0.61 4.42
CA GLY A 150 5.43 -1.12 5.27
C GLY A 150 4.71 -0.03 6.07
N GLY A 151 5.31 1.17 6.17
CA GLY A 151 4.76 2.32 6.89
C GLY A 151 5.65 2.79 8.04
N TYR A 152 5.07 3.54 8.98
CA TYR A 152 5.77 4.04 10.15
C TYR A 152 5.98 2.94 11.18
N TYR A 153 7.17 2.87 11.76
CA TYR A 153 7.47 1.88 12.78
C TYR A 153 8.31 2.49 13.90
N TRP A 154 8.22 1.82 15.06
CA TRP A 154 9.06 2.09 16.21
C TRP A 154 9.89 0.83 16.49
N GLY A 155 11.03 0.99 17.16
CA GLY A 155 11.79 -0.19 17.58
C GLY A 155 13.04 0.08 18.36
N ILE A 156 13.63 -1.02 18.84
CA ILE A 156 14.95 -1.07 19.44
C ILE A 156 15.84 -1.96 18.58
N LYS A 157 16.93 -1.41 18.03
CA LYS A 157 17.94 -2.17 17.30
C LYS A 157 19.27 -2.20 18.04
N CYS A 158 19.98 -3.32 17.92
CA CYS A 158 21.34 -3.49 18.46
C CYS A 158 22.34 -2.85 17.50
N LEU A 159 23.14 -1.91 18.00
CA LEU A 159 24.22 -1.27 17.24
C LEU A 159 25.55 -2.03 17.35
N SER A 160 25.62 -3.06 18.19
CA SER A 160 26.85 -3.81 18.44
C SER A 160 27.10 -4.85 17.34
N GLN A 161 28.32 -4.88 16.77
CA GLN A 161 28.71 -5.84 15.73
C GLN A 161 28.49 -7.31 16.13
N ARG A 162 28.60 -7.63 17.43
CA ARG A 162 28.29 -8.95 17.98
C ARG A 162 27.03 -8.88 18.81
N ILE A 163 25.97 -9.49 18.30
CA ILE A 163 24.68 -9.56 18.96
C ILE A 163 24.73 -10.57 20.11
N CYS A 164 24.56 -10.09 21.35
CA CYS A 164 24.38 -10.96 22.51
C CYS A 164 22.89 -11.32 22.66
N LYS A 165 22.49 -12.49 22.15
CA LYS A 165 21.09 -12.96 22.17
C LYS A 165 20.45 -12.94 23.57
N ASN A 166 21.23 -13.22 24.61
CA ASN A 166 20.74 -13.18 25.99
C ASN A 166 20.40 -11.76 26.47
N VAL A 167 21.19 -10.76 26.05
CA VAL A 167 20.94 -9.35 26.40
C VAL A 167 19.75 -8.81 25.60
N GLN A 168 19.71 -9.10 24.29
CA GLN A 168 18.54 -8.76 23.46
C GLN A 168 17.27 -9.42 23.99
N GLY A 169 17.28 -10.72 24.29
CA GLY A 169 16.11 -11.44 24.79
C GLY A 169 15.55 -10.82 26.07
N LYS A 170 16.42 -10.44 27.02
CA LYS A 170 15.99 -9.74 28.23
C LYS A 170 15.37 -8.37 27.94
N LEU A 171 15.97 -7.60 27.04
CA LEU A 171 15.44 -6.28 26.67
C LEU A 171 14.11 -6.41 25.92
N LYS A 172 13.98 -7.42 25.05
CA LYS A 172 12.73 -7.80 24.38
C LYS A 172 11.64 -8.15 25.40
N ASP A 173 11.97 -8.99 26.39
CA ASP A 173 11.04 -9.39 27.44
C ASP A 173 10.57 -8.19 28.29
N ILE A 174 11.45 -7.22 28.57
CA ILE A 174 11.11 -5.98 29.29
C ILE A 174 10.03 -5.19 28.52
N VAL A 175 10.17 -5.07 27.19
CA VAL A 175 9.24 -4.32 26.35
C VAL A 175 7.92 -5.08 26.18
N LEU A 176 7.99 -6.36 25.78
CA LEU A 176 6.80 -7.15 25.43
C LEU A 176 5.96 -7.55 26.65
N ASN A 177 6.57 -7.76 27.82
CA ASN A 177 5.83 -8.04 29.05
C ASN A 177 5.41 -6.75 29.80
N SER A 178 5.65 -5.58 29.21
CA SER A 178 5.14 -4.33 29.77
C SER A 178 3.61 -4.29 29.68
N LYS A 179 2.98 -3.50 30.56
CA LYS A 179 1.52 -3.32 30.59
C LYS A 179 0.95 -2.54 29.40
N TYR A 180 1.80 -2.09 28.47
CA TYR A 180 1.44 -1.14 27.40
C TYR A 180 1.14 -1.82 26.05
N GLY A 181 1.09 -3.15 26.02
CA GLY A 181 0.62 -3.91 24.85
C GLY A 181 1.48 -3.70 23.61
N PHE A 182 2.80 -3.79 23.77
CA PHE A 182 3.73 -3.81 22.65
C PHE A 182 3.74 -5.19 22.00
N HIS A 183 3.78 -5.20 20.67
CA HIS A 183 3.95 -6.41 19.88
C HIS A 183 5.31 -6.37 19.18
N ASN A 184 5.69 -7.50 18.61
CA ASN A 184 6.92 -7.63 17.85
C ASN A 184 6.58 -8.21 16.49
N ASN A 185 6.98 -7.54 15.42
CA ASN A 185 6.88 -8.06 14.07
C ASN A 185 7.65 -9.39 13.95
N GLU A 186 7.04 -10.36 13.29
CA GLU A 186 7.56 -11.74 13.18
C GLU A 186 8.81 -11.81 12.31
N GLU A 187 8.91 -10.93 11.31
CA GLU A 187 9.96 -10.94 10.29
C GLU A 187 11.12 -9.99 10.58
N ASN A 188 11.31 -9.62 11.85
CA ASN A 188 12.38 -8.70 12.24
C ASN A 188 13.78 -9.27 11.98
N ALA A 189 14.64 -8.46 11.35
CA ALA A 189 16.03 -8.80 11.14
C ALA A 189 16.76 -9.00 12.49
N PRO A 190 17.84 -9.80 12.56
CA PRO A 190 18.44 -10.22 13.83
C PRO A 190 18.93 -9.09 14.76
N GLU A 191 19.27 -7.94 14.19
CA GLU A 191 19.68 -6.75 14.92
C GLU A 191 18.52 -6.12 15.72
N TRP A 192 17.28 -6.31 15.27
CA TRP A 192 16.10 -5.81 15.95
C TRP A 192 15.80 -6.64 17.20
N VAL A 193 15.80 -5.96 18.34
CA VAL A 193 15.37 -6.52 19.62
C VAL A 193 13.85 -6.67 19.61
N VAL A 194 13.19 -5.59 19.22
CA VAL A 194 11.75 -5.48 19.06
C VAL A 194 11.47 -4.32 18.12
N SER A 195 10.51 -4.48 17.22
CA SER A 195 9.92 -3.39 16.45
C SER A 195 8.55 -3.82 15.97
N ASP A 196 7.70 -2.83 15.70
CA ASP A 196 6.41 -3.06 15.06
C ASP A 196 5.96 -1.77 14.34
N TYR A 197 5.04 -1.95 13.41
CA TYR A 197 4.41 -0.83 12.72
C TYR A 197 3.39 -0.15 13.65
N ALA A 198 3.22 1.16 13.45
CA ALA A 198 2.16 1.92 14.09
C ALA A 198 1.52 2.88 13.09
N SER A 199 0.28 3.26 13.39
CA SER A 199 -0.40 4.30 12.64
C SER A 199 0.28 5.67 12.86
N GLU A 200 0.03 6.59 11.95
CA GLU A 200 0.48 7.98 12.04
C GLU A 200 0.05 8.64 13.37
N SER A 201 -1.16 8.32 13.86
CA SER A 201 -1.70 8.89 15.11
C SER A 201 -1.02 8.36 16.37
N ASP A 202 -0.51 7.13 16.33
CA ASP A 202 -0.10 6.40 17.52
C ASP A 202 1.43 6.37 17.69
N ILE A 203 2.18 6.64 16.62
CA ILE A 203 3.64 6.45 16.58
C ILE A 203 4.37 7.27 17.67
N VAL A 204 3.93 8.50 17.92
CA VAL A 204 4.50 9.36 18.98
C VAL A 204 4.25 8.79 20.36
N GLU A 205 3.01 8.37 20.65
CA GLU A 205 2.66 7.77 21.94
C GLU A 205 3.44 6.48 22.18
N ARG A 206 3.56 5.64 21.13
CA ARG A 206 4.33 4.39 21.17
C ARG A 206 5.79 4.66 21.48
N PHE A 207 6.42 5.61 20.79
CA PHE A 207 7.81 5.96 21.02
C PHE A 207 8.07 6.53 22.42
N VAL A 208 7.23 7.46 22.89
CA VAL A 208 7.34 8.05 24.23
C VAL A 208 7.16 6.98 25.32
N THR A 209 6.19 6.07 25.14
CA THR A 209 5.95 4.97 26.08
C THR A 209 7.12 4.01 26.10
N LEU A 210 7.65 3.64 24.94
CA LEU A 210 8.84 2.79 24.81
C LEU A 210 10.05 3.42 25.48
N THR A 211 10.29 4.71 25.23
CA THR A 211 11.35 5.50 25.85
C THR A 211 11.22 5.45 27.38
N SER A 212 10.01 5.67 27.91
CA SER A 212 9.73 5.63 29.35
C SER A 212 10.05 4.27 29.97
N ILE A 213 9.75 3.17 29.28
CA ILE A 213 10.09 1.81 29.74
C ILE A 213 11.61 1.63 29.82
N ILE A 214 12.34 2.08 28.80
CA ILE A 214 13.79 1.92 28.69
C ILE A 214 14.52 2.72 29.77
N ILE A 215 14.21 4.02 29.91
CA ILE A 215 14.93 4.91 30.85
C ILE A 215 14.71 4.55 32.33
N GLN A 216 13.63 3.82 32.64
CA GLN A 216 13.36 3.33 33.99
C GLN A 216 14.21 2.10 34.37
N GLN A 217 14.91 1.48 33.41
CA GLN A 217 15.73 0.31 33.70
C GLN A 217 17.05 0.72 34.36
N PRO A 218 17.42 0.15 35.52
CA PRO A 218 18.60 0.58 36.28
C PRO A 218 19.93 0.27 35.58
N GLU A 219 19.93 -0.65 34.62
CA GLU A 219 21.11 -1.05 33.85
C GLU A 219 21.28 -0.25 32.55
N VAL A 220 20.38 0.71 32.29
CA VAL A 220 20.43 1.58 31.10
C VAL A 220 21.30 2.81 31.39
N ILE A 221 22.19 3.10 30.45
CA ILE A 221 23.01 4.31 30.46
C ILE A 221 22.71 5.05 29.14
N LEU A 222 22.19 6.27 29.24
CA LEU A 222 21.93 7.11 28.07
C LEU A 222 23.26 7.57 27.47
N CYS A 223 23.41 7.41 26.16
CA CYS A 223 24.54 7.99 25.44
C CYS A 223 24.31 9.50 25.31
N GLN A 224 25.31 10.29 25.68
CA GLN A 224 25.32 11.75 25.48
C GLN A 224 25.89 12.11 24.12
#